data_AF-A0A533HXK7-F1
#
_entry.id   AF-A0A533HXK7-F1
#
_cell.length_a   1.000
_cell.length_b   1.000
_cell.length_c   1.000
_cell.angle_alpha   90.00
_cell.angle_beta   90.00
_cell.angle_gamma   90.00
#
_symmetry.space_group_name_H-M   'P 1'
#
loop_
_entity.id
_entity.type
_entity.pdbx_description
1 polymer ?
#
loop_
_entity_poly.entity_id
_entity_poly.type
_entity_poly.pdbx_seq_one_letter_code
_entity_poly.pdbx_strand_id
1 'polypeptide(L)'
;MEKYNYNERLIEKLNITSFIEKYNFDNELYNTAIFCALSSIDSHKLEGDSIESKSLLLGDYFSFEYYSLLVGSLDKLTNLTETMQNGYLQLIAKEISENEFFLSVIKTWFNFYNVEFQESDIKMVTFV
;
A
#
# COMPACT_ATOMS: atom_id res chain seq x y z
N MET A 1 -14.53 18.99 -6.86
CA MET A 1 -14.66 17.70 -6.16
C MET A 1 -13.50 17.63 -5.19
N GLU A 2 -13.75 17.41 -3.91
CA GLU A 2 -12.67 17.24 -2.94
C GLU A 2 -12.02 15.87 -3.16
N LYS A 3 -10.69 15.85 -3.16
CA LYS A 3 -9.92 14.62 -3.31
C LYS A 3 -9.82 13.95 -1.94
N TYR A 4 -10.16 12.66 -1.85
CA TYR A 4 -9.83 11.90 -0.63
C TYR A 4 -8.32 11.64 -0.62
N ASN A 5 -7.66 12.05 0.46
CA ASN A 5 -6.26 11.70 0.71
C ASN A 5 -6.15 10.27 1.22
N TYR A 6 -4.99 9.65 1.03
CA TYR A 6 -4.66 8.37 1.66
C TYR A 6 -4.83 8.46 3.19
N ASN A 7 -4.94 7.31 3.86
CA ASN A 7 -5.09 7.23 5.32
C ASN A 7 -3.79 7.63 6.02
N GLU A 8 -3.58 8.93 6.27
CA GLU A 8 -2.39 9.48 6.93
C GLU A 8 -2.08 8.78 8.27
N ARG A 9 -3.13 8.47 9.06
CA ARG A 9 -2.96 7.78 10.36
C ARG A 9 -2.39 6.38 10.20
N LEU A 10 -2.78 5.65 9.15
CA LEU A 10 -2.20 4.34 8.84
C LEU A 10 -0.71 4.48 8.50
N ILE A 11 -0.38 5.44 7.63
CA ILE A 11 1.00 5.64 7.18
C ILE A 11 1.92 6.05 8.34
N GLU A 12 1.44 6.93 9.22
CA GLU A 12 2.12 7.28 10.46
C GLU A 12 2.31 6.08 11.38
N LYS A 13 1.25 5.27 11.59
CA LYS A 13 1.32 4.05 12.41
C LYS A 13 2.32 3.05 11.87
N LEU A 14 2.36 2.83 10.55
CA LEU A 14 3.31 1.92 9.92
C LEU A 14 4.77 2.42 10.03
N ASN A 15 4.97 3.71 10.33
CA ASN A 15 6.28 4.36 10.48
C ASN A 15 7.16 4.30 9.22
N ILE A 16 6.53 4.28 8.04
CA ILE A 16 7.22 4.06 6.76
C ILE A 16 7.68 5.34 6.06
N THR A 17 7.24 6.52 6.51
CA THR A 17 7.71 7.81 5.96
C THR A 17 9.21 8.01 6.20
N SER A 18 9.76 7.41 7.27
CA SER A 18 11.19 7.40 7.56
C SER A 18 12.05 6.78 6.43
N PHE A 19 11.47 5.90 5.61
CA PHE A 19 12.16 5.33 4.45
C PHE A 19 12.42 6.34 3.34
N ILE A 20 11.60 7.40 3.24
CA ILE A 20 11.77 8.45 2.23
C ILE A 20 13.14 9.11 2.39
N GLU A 21 13.45 9.55 3.60
CA GLU A 21 14.72 10.20 3.91
C GLU A 21 15.89 9.19 3.89
N LYS A 22 15.69 8.01 4.49
CA LYS A 22 16.74 7.00 4.61
C LYS A 22 17.24 6.48 3.26
N TYR A 23 16.32 6.28 2.30
CA TYR A 23 16.62 5.66 1.00
C TYR A 23 16.50 6.62 -0.19
N ASN A 24 16.25 7.91 0.07
CA ASN A 24 16.06 8.92 -0.96
C ASN A 24 14.94 8.56 -1.96
N PHE A 25 13.77 8.20 -1.45
CA PHE A 25 12.58 7.97 -2.27
C PHE A 25 11.99 9.32 -2.71
N ASP A 26 12.61 9.96 -3.68
CA ASP A 26 12.38 11.37 -4.07
C ASP A 26 11.18 11.60 -5.00
N ASN A 27 10.50 10.54 -5.46
CA ASN A 27 9.34 10.65 -6.33
C ASN A 27 8.03 10.63 -5.55
N GLU A 28 7.43 11.81 -5.37
CA GLU A 28 6.18 11.99 -4.62
C GLU A 28 5.00 11.20 -5.20
N LEU A 29 4.92 11.04 -6.53
CA LEU A 29 3.85 10.27 -7.17
C LEU A 29 3.96 8.78 -6.80
N TYR A 30 5.17 8.23 -6.80
CA TYR A 30 5.41 6.83 -6.41
C TYR A 30 5.10 6.60 -4.94
N ASN A 31 5.53 7.51 -4.06
CA ASN A 31 5.30 7.41 -2.63
C ASN A 31 3.80 7.48 -2.32
N THR A 32 3.10 8.44 -2.94
CA THR A 32 1.65 8.61 -2.77
C THR A 32 0.89 7.40 -3.32
N ALA A 33 1.31 6.81 -4.44
CA ALA A 33 0.70 5.59 -4.98
C ALA A 33 0.79 4.42 -3.99
N ILE A 34 1.93 4.26 -3.31
CA ILE A 34 2.11 3.24 -2.27
C ILE A 34 1.23 3.52 -1.05
N PHE A 35 1.12 4.78 -0.63
CA PHE A 35 0.25 5.15 0.48
C PHE A 35 -1.23 4.91 0.17
N CYS A 36 -1.66 5.20 -1.06
CA CYS A 36 -2.99 4.84 -1.56
C CYS A 36 -3.20 3.32 -1.57
N ALA A 37 -2.24 2.53 -2.03
CA ALA A 37 -2.34 1.07 -2.03
C ALA A 37 -2.50 0.49 -0.61
N LEU A 38 -1.71 0.95 0.36
CA LEU A 38 -1.85 0.56 1.77
C LEU A 38 -3.20 0.96 2.35
N SER A 39 -3.66 2.17 2.03
CA SER A 39 -4.97 2.67 2.46
C SER A 39 -6.13 1.88 1.85
N SER A 40 -5.96 1.38 0.62
CA SER A 40 -6.93 0.51 -0.03
C SER A 40 -7.10 -0.80 0.72
N ILE A 41 -5.99 -1.43 1.13
CA ILE A 41 -6.01 -2.67 1.92
C ILE A 41 -6.73 -2.44 3.26
N ASP A 42 -6.33 -1.40 4.00
CA ASP A 42 -6.93 -1.05 5.30
C ASP A 42 -8.42 -0.71 5.18
N SER A 43 -8.85 -0.09 4.08
CA SER A 43 -10.27 0.21 3.82
C SER A 43 -11.08 -1.02 3.43
N HIS A 44 -10.46 -2.00 2.75
CA HIS A 44 -11.11 -3.27 2.41
C HIS A 44 -11.18 -4.25 3.59
N LYS A 45 -10.61 -3.89 4.75
CA LYS A 45 -10.68 -4.69 5.96
C LYS A 45 -12.14 -4.98 6.32
N LEU A 46 -12.45 -6.27 6.38
CA LEU A 46 -13.77 -6.77 6.73
C LEU A 46 -13.94 -6.71 8.26
N GLU A 47 -14.64 -5.70 8.78
CA GLU A 47 -15.15 -5.75 10.15
C GLU A 47 -16.41 -6.63 10.21
N GLY A 48 -16.23 -7.91 10.58
CA GLY A 48 -17.33 -8.85 10.81
C GLY A 48 -18.00 -9.41 9.54
N ASP A 49 -19.29 -9.76 9.64
CA ASP A 49 -20.11 -10.36 8.56
C ASP A 49 -20.77 -9.33 7.62
N SER A 50 -20.52 -8.03 7.82
CA SER A 50 -21.11 -6.98 7.00
C SER A 50 -20.06 -5.98 6.56
N ILE A 51 -19.84 -5.89 5.25
CA ILE A 51 -19.15 -4.77 4.64
C ILE A 51 -20.03 -3.54 4.88
N GLU A 52 -19.60 -2.60 5.74
CA GLU A 52 -20.14 -1.25 5.66
C GLU A 52 -19.78 -0.72 4.27
N SER A 53 -20.74 -0.72 3.35
CA SER A 53 -20.57 -0.38 1.92
C SER A 53 -19.71 0.86 1.61
N LYS A 54 -19.59 1.80 2.56
CA LYS A 54 -18.72 2.97 2.47
C LYS A 54 -17.22 2.64 2.51
N SER A 55 -16.80 1.65 3.28
CA SER A 55 -15.39 1.24 3.40
C SER A 55 -14.89 0.58 2.12
N LEU A 56 -15.75 -0.22 1.47
CA LEU A 56 -15.44 -0.86 0.19
C LEU A 56 -15.20 0.17 -0.92
N LEU A 57 -16.13 1.11 -1.11
CA LEU A 57 -16.00 2.13 -2.15
C LEU A 57 -14.81 3.06 -1.91
N LEU A 58 -14.42 3.27 -0.66
CA LEU A 58 -13.22 4.04 -0.33
C LEU A 58 -11.94 3.29 -0.70
N GLY A 59 -11.91 1.97 -0.48
CA GLY A 59 -10.81 1.13 -0.93
C GLY A 59 -10.69 1.06 -2.45
N ASP A 60 -11.81 1.00 -3.18
CA ASP A 60 -11.85 1.10 -4.64
C ASP A 60 -11.32 2.45 -5.14
N TYR A 61 -11.72 3.54 -4.46
CA TYR A 61 -11.23 4.89 -4.77
C TYR A 61 -9.70 4.98 -4.62
N PHE A 62 -9.15 4.47 -3.51
CA PHE A 62 -7.70 4.45 -3.33
C PHE A 62 -6.98 3.57 -4.35
N SER A 63 -7.62 2.49 -4.79
CA SER A 63 -7.11 1.70 -5.90
C SER A 63 -7.03 2.50 -7.19
N PHE A 64 -8.12 3.18 -7.55
CA PHE A 64 -8.16 4.10 -8.70
C PHE A 64 -7.07 5.18 -8.63
N GLU A 65 -6.82 5.75 -7.45
CA GLU A 65 -5.79 6.78 -7.26
C GLU A 65 -4.38 6.26 -7.56
N TYR A 66 -3.98 5.09 -7.02
CA TYR A 66 -2.64 4.58 -7.33
C TYR A 66 -2.51 4.20 -8.82
N TYR A 67 -3.59 3.71 -9.45
CA TYR A 67 -3.58 3.47 -10.90
C TYR A 67 -3.32 4.75 -11.68
N SER A 68 -4.02 5.82 -11.30
CA SER A 68 -3.93 7.13 -11.95
C SER A 68 -2.56 7.77 -11.77
N LEU A 69 -1.95 7.65 -10.58
CA LEU A 69 -0.62 8.18 -10.28
C LEU A 69 0.49 7.46 -11.06
N LEU A 70 0.34 6.16 -11.31
CA LEU A 70 1.37 5.34 -11.96
C LEU A 70 1.12 5.10 -13.46
N VAL A 71 0.11 5.71 -14.08
CA VAL A 71 -0.20 5.52 -15.50
C VAL A 71 0.97 5.88 -16.43
N GLY A 72 1.84 6.80 -16.01
CA GLY A 72 3.07 7.18 -16.73
C GLY A 72 4.28 6.26 -16.47
N SER A 73 4.14 5.24 -15.62
CA SER A 73 5.20 4.31 -15.22
C SER A 73 4.67 2.88 -15.17
N LEU A 74 4.39 2.34 -16.36
CA LEU A 74 3.70 1.05 -16.53
C LEU A 74 4.42 -0.12 -15.86
N ASP A 75 5.75 -0.09 -15.76
CA ASP A 75 6.54 -1.08 -15.03
C ASP A 75 6.17 -1.13 -13.54
N LYS A 76 6.11 0.04 -12.90
CA LYS A 76 5.76 0.20 -11.48
C LYS A 76 4.30 -0.13 -11.24
N LEU A 77 3.44 0.33 -12.15
CA LEU A 77 2.02 0.03 -12.11
C LEU A 77 1.78 -1.48 -12.18
N THR A 78 2.43 -2.18 -13.09
CA THR A 78 2.31 -3.63 -13.24
C THR A 78 2.77 -4.35 -11.97
N ASN A 79 3.95 -3.98 -11.45
CA ASN A 79 4.51 -4.59 -10.23
C ASN A 79 3.58 -4.41 -9.00
N LEU A 80 3.07 -3.18 -8.79
CA LEU A 80 2.13 -2.93 -7.71
C LEU A 80 0.80 -3.65 -7.93
N THR A 81 0.29 -3.68 -9.16
CA THR A 81 -0.95 -4.40 -9.49
C THR A 81 -0.83 -5.90 -9.19
N GLU A 82 0.27 -6.53 -9.60
CA GLU A 82 0.55 -7.94 -9.31
C GLU A 82 0.66 -8.20 -7.80
N THR A 83 1.35 -7.31 -7.07
CA THR A 83 1.46 -7.37 -5.61
C THR A 83 0.09 -7.31 -4.95
N MET A 84 -0.75 -6.35 -5.37
CA MET A 84 -2.10 -6.17 -4.82
C MET A 84 -3.00 -7.37 -5.15
N GLN A 85 -2.98 -7.84 -6.40
CA GLN A 85 -3.77 -8.99 -6.84
C GLN A 85 -3.42 -10.25 -6.02
N ASN A 86 -2.13 -10.59 -5.95
CA ASN A 86 -1.68 -11.79 -5.24
C ASN A 86 -1.96 -11.68 -3.75
N GLY A 87 -1.70 -10.53 -3.14
CA GLY A 87 -1.96 -10.32 -1.73
C GLY A 87 -3.44 -10.43 -1.35
N TYR A 88 -4.37 -9.89 -2.17
CA TYR A 88 -5.80 -10.10 -1.92
C TYR A 88 -6.21 -11.57 -2.04
N LEU A 89 -5.71 -12.29 -3.05
CA LEU A 89 -5.99 -13.72 -3.21
C LEU A 89 -5.53 -14.52 -1.99
N GLN A 90 -4.31 -14.26 -1.52
CA GLN A 90 -3.73 -14.93 -0.34
C GLN A 90 -4.44 -14.53 0.95
N LEU A 91 -4.83 -13.26 1.11
CA LEU A 91 -5.57 -12.77 2.27
C LEU A 91 -6.96 -13.44 2.37
N ILE A 92 -7.69 -13.53 1.25
CA ILE A 92 -8.99 -14.21 1.18
C ILE A 92 -8.84 -15.70 1.50
N ALA A 93 -7.77 -16.34 0.99
CA ALA A 93 -7.43 -17.72 1.28
C ALA A 93 -6.94 -17.94 2.73
N LYS A 94 -6.75 -16.86 3.52
CA LYS A 94 -6.20 -16.88 4.88
C LYS A 94 -4.78 -17.46 4.95
N GLU A 95 -4.01 -17.33 3.86
CA GLU A 95 -2.62 -17.78 3.76
C GLU A 95 -1.64 -16.76 4.34
N ILE A 96 -2.01 -15.47 4.31
CA ILE A 96 -1.23 -14.38 4.89
C ILE A 96 -2.12 -13.52 5.79
N SER A 97 -1.50 -12.87 6.76
CA SER A 97 -2.11 -11.78 7.53
C SER A 97 -2.12 -10.47 6.74
N GLU A 98 -2.94 -9.52 7.19
CA GLU A 98 -2.95 -8.15 6.65
C GLU A 98 -1.58 -7.46 6.79
N ASN A 99 -0.89 -7.70 7.90
CA ASN A 99 0.45 -7.15 8.15
C ASN A 99 1.49 -7.71 7.16
N GLU A 100 1.40 -8.99 6.79
CA GLU A 100 2.23 -9.58 5.74
C GLU A 100 1.90 -9.00 4.35
N PHE A 101 0.64 -8.65 4.10
CA PHE A 101 0.23 -7.97 2.88
C PHE A 101 0.78 -6.54 2.82
N PHE A 102 0.64 -5.75 3.89
CA PHE A 102 1.27 -4.43 3.99
C PHE A 102 2.78 -4.50 3.73
N LEU A 103 3.46 -5.50 4.31
CA LEU A 103 4.89 -5.68 4.10
C LEU A 103 5.22 -5.98 2.63
N SER A 104 4.38 -6.74 1.94
CA SER A 104 4.54 -7.02 0.51
C SER A 104 4.45 -5.75 -0.33
N VAL A 105 3.49 -4.87 -0.03
CA VAL A 105 3.37 -3.54 -0.68
C VAL A 105 4.58 -2.65 -0.39
N ILE A 106 5.07 -2.64 0.85
CA ILE A 106 6.28 -1.88 1.23
C ILE A 106 7.51 -2.40 0.47
N LYS A 107 7.67 -3.72 0.32
CA LYS A 107 8.76 -4.29 -0.50
C LYS A 107 8.65 -3.88 -1.97
N THR A 108 7.44 -3.79 -2.50
CA THR A 108 7.21 -3.29 -3.86
C THR A 108 7.61 -1.83 -4.01
N TRP A 109 7.41 -1.00 -2.98
CA TRP A 109 7.91 0.37 -2.97
C TRP A 109 9.43 0.44 -3.11
N PHE A 110 10.18 -0.42 -2.41
CA PHE A 110 11.64 -0.48 -2.54
C PHE A 110 12.08 -0.88 -3.96
N ASN A 111 11.34 -1.80 -4.59
CA ASN A 111 11.58 -2.18 -5.98
C ASN A 111 11.40 -1.02 -6.96
N PHE A 112 10.53 -0.05 -6.69
CA PHE A 112 10.37 1.13 -7.56
C PHE A 112 11.66 1.96 -7.67
N TYR A 113 12.51 1.89 -6.65
CA TYR A 113 13.77 2.61 -6.55
C TYR A 113 14.99 1.71 -6.76
N ASN A 114 14.80 0.44 -7.13
CA ASN A 114 15.87 -0.57 -7.24
C ASN A 114 16.71 -0.69 -5.95
N VAL A 115 16.07 -0.55 -4.79
CA VAL A 115 16.70 -0.73 -3.49
C VAL A 115 16.31 -2.09 -2.94
N GLU A 116 17.28 -2.85 -2.43
CA GLU A 116 16.99 -4.14 -1.78
C GLU A 116 16.46 -3.91 -0.37
N PHE A 117 15.29 -4.49 -0.08
CA PHE A 117 14.66 -4.41 1.25
C PHE A 117 15.36 -5.36 2.24
N GLN A 118 15.87 -4.83 3.35
CA GLN A 118 16.69 -5.58 4.32
C GLN A 118 15.88 -5.99 5.56
N GLU A 119 16.40 -6.98 6.32
CA GLU A 119 15.77 -7.40 7.58
C GLU A 119 15.69 -6.26 8.62
N SER A 120 16.67 -5.35 8.60
CA SER A 120 16.66 -4.16 9.46
C SER A 120 15.52 -3.20 9.14
N ASP A 121 15.03 -3.19 7.91
CA ASP A 121 13.89 -2.36 7.50
C ASP A 121 12.58 -2.90 8.04
N ILE A 122 12.42 -4.22 8.13
CA ILE A 122 11.25 -4.86 8.77
C ILE A 122 11.08 -4.33 10.20
N LYS A 123 12.19 -4.19 10.94
CA LYS A 123 12.20 -3.72 12.34
C LYS A 123 11.81 -2.25 12.48
N MET A 124 11.82 -1.47 11.39
CA MET A 124 11.38 -0.08 11.37
C MET A 124 9.87 0.05 11.09
N VAL A 125 9.26 -0.97 10.48
CA VAL A 125 7.82 -1.02 10.24
C VAL A 125 7.10 -1.40 11.52
N THR A 126 6.09 -0.63 11.90
CA THR A 126 5.23 -0.96 13.04
C THR A 126 3.91 -1.53 12.54
N PHE A 127 3.70 -2.82 12.78
CA PHE A 127 2.48 -3.51 12.38
C PHE A 127 1.29 -3.17 13.28
N VAL A 128 0.09 -3.12 12.69
CA VAL A 128 -1.16 -2.71 13.34
C VAL A 128 -1.91 -3.91 13.90
#